data_AF-A0A168NZY4-F1
#
_entry.id   AF-A0A168NZY4-F1
#
_cell.length_a   1.000
_cell.length_b   1.000
_cell.length_c   1.000
_cell.angle_alpha   90.00
_cell.angle_beta   90.00
_cell.angle_gamma   90.00
#
_symmetry.space_group_name_H-M   'P 1'
#
loop_
_entity.id
_entity.type
_entity.pdbx_description
1 polymer ?
#
loop_
_entity_poly.entity_id
_entity_poly.type
_entity_poly.pdbx_seq_one_letter_code
_entity_poly.pdbx_strand_id
1 'polypeptide(L)'
;MRSQLKKARKDNVKVIIIGHVPPTVKTFKDSCLDDYIKLSTKFKDVITGHMYGHSNMDHFQVLSRGSGNVARIGSVDGDDDDDDDDKDNMMQIQKDAGRFISTLRKQYKKIKKYRGTQDLVVVHVAPPMLPLFYPTFRVNEYEVDHSTDQFGQWLKYTQYFTNLTYWNEQRHPITRKHLAPEFEIEYSTDETYNMTDLTAESWLNFAQHISSKQGKSLWKTYLANMFVKTNNDWYGQ
;
A
#
# COMPACT_ATOMS: atom_id res chain seq x y z
N MET A 1 0.70 20.62 -7.85
CA MET A 1 1.00 19.42 -8.68
C MET A 1 1.30 19.75 -10.15
N ARG A 2 0.32 20.18 -10.97
CA ARG A 2 0.49 20.35 -12.45
C ARG A 2 1.72 21.14 -12.88
N SER A 3 1.99 22.29 -12.28
CA SER A 3 3.15 23.13 -12.64
C SER A 3 4.48 22.40 -12.44
N GLN A 4 4.62 21.71 -11.29
CA GLN A 4 5.83 20.95 -10.95
C GLN A 4 6.05 19.76 -11.87
N LEU A 5 4.98 19.04 -12.26
CA LEU A 5 5.08 17.94 -13.23
C LEU A 5 5.49 18.41 -14.62
N LYS A 6 4.99 19.57 -15.07
CA LYS A 6 5.43 20.18 -16.34
C LYS A 6 6.91 20.54 -16.30
N LYS A 7 7.36 21.14 -15.20
CA LYS A 7 8.77 21.47 -14.98
C LYS A 7 9.62 20.20 -14.97
N ALA A 8 9.21 19.18 -14.21
CA ALA A 8 9.92 17.91 -14.12
C ALA A 8 10.12 17.24 -15.49
N ARG A 9 9.06 17.21 -16.31
CA ARG A 9 9.15 16.72 -17.69
C ARG A 9 10.13 17.53 -18.55
N LYS A 10 10.10 18.87 -18.43
CA LYS A 10 11.02 19.76 -19.16
C LYS A 10 12.47 19.52 -18.74
N ASP A 11 12.70 19.30 -17.46
CA ASP A 11 14.02 19.16 -16.86
C ASP A 11 14.53 17.70 -16.91
N ASN A 12 13.79 16.79 -17.56
CA ASN A 12 14.09 15.35 -17.66
C ASN A 12 14.31 14.66 -16.31
N VAL A 13 13.52 15.02 -15.29
CA VAL A 13 13.55 14.39 -13.97
C VAL A 13 12.31 13.53 -13.73
N LYS A 14 12.48 12.47 -12.94
CA LYS A 14 11.39 11.61 -12.47
C LYS A 14 10.82 12.13 -11.16
N VAL A 15 9.57 11.77 -10.87
CA VAL A 15 8.82 12.27 -9.71
C VAL A 15 8.22 11.10 -8.95
N ILE A 16 8.41 11.10 -7.63
CA ILE A 16 7.64 10.27 -6.69
C ILE A 16 6.66 11.20 -5.97
N ILE A 17 5.38 10.81 -5.93
CA ILE A 17 4.36 11.54 -5.19
C ILE A 17 4.24 10.93 -3.80
N ILE A 18 4.36 11.77 -2.78
CA ILE A 18 4.26 11.37 -1.38
C ILE A 18 3.13 12.17 -0.72
N GLY A 19 2.28 11.52 0.05
CA GLY A 19 1.26 12.16 0.87
C GLY A 19 0.94 11.36 2.12
N HIS A 20 0.17 11.93 3.05
CA HIS A 20 -0.23 11.22 4.25
C HIS A 20 -1.48 10.35 4.00
N VAL A 21 -2.61 10.99 3.69
CA VAL A 21 -3.89 10.33 3.43
C VAL A 21 -3.97 9.89 1.96
N PRO A 22 -4.19 8.58 1.68
CA PRO A 22 -4.24 8.09 0.32
C PRO A 22 -5.49 8.60 -0.42
N PRO A 23 -5.38 8.89 -1.74
CA PRO A 23 -6.50 9.34 -2.55
C PRO A 23 -7.55 8.26 -2.74
N THR A 24 -8.76 8.53 -2.27
CA THR A 24 -9.95 7.68 -2.41
C THR A 24 -11.19 8.54 -2.61
N VAL A 25 -12.33 7.93 -2.95
CA VAL A 25 -13.63 8.63 -3.03
C VAL A 25 -14.13 9.18 -1.69
N LYS A 26 -13.63 8.69 -0.54
CA LYS A 26 -14.00 9.23 0.78
C LYS A 26 -13.05 10.33 1.23
N THR A 27 -11.77 10.20 0.92
CA THR A 27 -10.72 11.09 1.44
C THR A 27 -10.50 12.32 0.57
N PHE A 28 -10.97 12.30 -0.68
CA PHE A 28 -10.85 13.42 -1.62
C PHE A 28 -12.24 13.87 -2.07
N LYS A 29 -12.42 15.19 -2.26
CA LYS A 29 -13.56 15.71 -3.03
C LYS A 29 -13.52 15.12 -4.44
N ASP A 30 -14.67 14.80 -5.02
CA ASP A 30 -14.77 14.16 -6.35
C ASP A 30 -13.92 14.85 -7.42
N SER A 31 -14.06 16.18 -7.53
CA SER A 31 -13.27 16.98 -8.49
C SER A 31 -11.75 16.90 -8.25
N CYS A 32 -11.32 16.81 -6.99
CA CYS A 32 -9.91 16.67 -6.64
C CYS A 32 -9.38 15.27 -6.97
N LEU A 33 -10.16 14.22 -6.74
CA LEU A 33 -9.78 12.85 -7.09
C LEU A 33 -9.68 12.69 -8.61
N ASP A 34 -10.64 13.22 -9.36
CA ASP A 34 -10.63 13.20 -10.82
C ASP A 34 -9.42 13.94 -11.38
N ASP A 35 -9.11 15.13 -10.85
CA ASP A 35 -7.93 15.88 -11.27
C ASP A 35 -6.63 15.18 -10.88
N TYR A 36 -6.59 14.52 -9.73
CA TYR A 36 -5.44 13.71 -9.30
C TYR A 36 -5.20 12.54 -10.26
N ILE A 37 -6.23 11.75 -10.57
CA ILE A 37 -6.12 10.63 -11.51
C ILE A 37 -5.73 11.14 -12.89
N LYS A 38 -6.40 12.19 -13.39
CA LYS A 38 -6.13 12.79 -14.71
C LYS A 38 -4.72 13.33 -14.84
N LEU A 39 -4.18 13.98 -13.81
CA LEU A 39 -2.80 14.45 -13.81
C LEU A 39 -1.83 13.28 -13.74
N SER A 40 -2.09 12.31 -12.87
CA SER A 40 -1.20 11.16 -12.68
C SER A 40 -1.06 10.33 -13.97
N THR A 41 -2.18 10.02 -14.63
CA THR A 41 -2.15 9.27 -15.90
C THR A 41 -1.55 10.08 -17.05
N LYS A 42 -1.77 11.41 -17.09
CA LYS A 42 -1.17 12.31 -18.09
C LYS A 42 0.36 12.44 -17.95
N PHE A 43 0.89 12.22 -16.76
CA PHE A 43 2.32 12.34 -16.44
C PHE A 43 2.96 11.00 -16.04
N LYS A 44 2.42 9.87 -16.50
CA LYS A 44 2.94 8.52 -16.20
C LYS A 44 4.37 8.25 -16.69
N ASP A 45 4.85 9.03 -17.67
CA ASP A 45 6.23 9.05 -18.16
C ASP A 45 7.21 9.70 -17.18
N VAL A 46 6.69 10.55 -16.28
CA VAL A 46 7.45 11.34 -15.31
C VAL A 46 7.28 10.79 -13.90
N ILE A 47 6.06 10.40 -13.53
CA ILE A 47 5.72 9.89 -12.21
C ILE A 47 6.08 8.41 -12.14
N THR A 48 6.97 8.02 -11.24
CA THR A 48 7.45 6.65 -11.09
C THR A 48 6.82 5.91 -9.90
N GLY A 49 6.15 6.62 -9.00
CA GLY A 49 5.42 6.00 -7.90
C GLY A 49 4.62 6.98 -7.05
N HIS A 50 3.76 6.39 -6.23
CA HIS A 50 2.86 7.07 -5.30
C HIS A 50 2.94 6.39 -3.93
N MET A 51 3.34 7.14 -2.89
CA MET A 51 3.57 6.65 -1.53
C MET A 51 2.68 7.37 -0.53
N TYR A 52 1.97 6.60 0.29
CA TYR A 52 1.05 7.09 1.31
C TYR A 52 1.13 6.27 2.60
N GLY A 53 0.43 6.70 3.64
CA GLY A 53 0.28 5.99 4.91
C GLY A 53 -1.17 6.06 5.39
N HIS A 54 -1.37 6.47 6.64
CA HIS A 54 -2.68 6.73 7.28
C HIS A 54 -3.53 5.49 7.59
N SER A 55 -3.74 4.59 6.63
CA SER A 55 -4.62 3.42 6.82
C SER A 55 -3.99 2.28 7.64
N ASN A 56 -2.75 2.45 8.10
CA ASN A 56 -1.98 1.53 8.93
C ASN A 56 -1.73 0.10 8.40
N MET A 57 -2.36 -0.29 7.29
CA MET A 57 -2.24 -1.61 6.65
C MET A 57 -1.33 -1.53 5.43
N ASP A 58 -0.44 -2.51 5.28
CA ASP A 58 0.42 -2.63 4.10
C ASP A 58 -0.36 -3.09 2.87
N HIS A 59 -0.64 -2.15 1.97
CA HIS A 59 -1.36 -2.47 0.75
C HIS A 59 -1.06 -1.51 -0.38
N PHE A 60 -1.53 -1.85 -1.57
CA PHE A 60 -1.67 -0.90 -2.66
C PHE A 60 -3.13 -0.84 -3.11
N GLN A 61 -3.48 0.19 -3.86
CA GLN A 61 -4.78 0.31 -4.49
C GLN A 61 -4.65 0.84 -5.91
N VAL A 62 -5.64 0.55 -6.73
CA VAL A 62 -5.66 0.96 -8.14
C VAL A 62 -6.77 1.95 -8.39
N LEU A 63 -6.41 3.19 -8.73
CA LEU A 63 -7.37 4.19 -9.16
C LEU A 63 -7.53 4.14 -10.68
N SER A 64 -8.74 4.44 -11.18
CA SER A 64 -9.03 4.43 -12.61
C SER A 64 -9.85 5.64 -13.03
N ARG A 65 -9.62 6.14 -14.25
CA ARG A 65 -10.46 7.18 -14.84
C ARG A 65 -11.81 6.61 -15.32
N GLY A 66 -12.91 7.25 -14.94
CA GLY A 66 -14.28 6.96 -15.42
C GLY A 66 -15.19 6.31 -14.37
N SER A 67 -16.51 6.42 -14.58
CA SER A 67 -17.61 5.94 -13.71
C SER A 67 -17.66 4.42 -13.45
N GLY A 68 -16.59 3.70 -13.80
CA GLY A 68 -16.39 2.29 -13.47
C GLY A 68 -15.96 2.12 -12.02
N ASN A 69 -16.58 1.15 -11.34
CA ASN A 69 -16.47 0.81 -9.92
C ASN A 69 -15.06 0.38 -9.40
N VAL A 70 -13.96 0.91 -9.92
CA VAL A 70 -12.57 0.69 -9.45
C VAL A 70 -12.06 1.87 -8.64
N ALA A 71 -12.47 3.10 -8.96
CA ALA A 71 -12.20 4.29 -8.13
C ALA A 71 -12.90 4.27 -6.76
N ARG A 72 -13.91 3.42 -6.56
CA ARG A 72 -14.71 3.34 -5.33
C ARG A 72 -14.07 2.54 -4.19
N ILE A 73 -12.76 2.27 -4.23
CA ILE A 73 -12.06 1.86 -3.01
C ILE A 73 -11.78 3.11 -2.20
N GLY A 74 -12.75 3.36 -1.32
CA GLY A 74 -12.65 4.19 -0.13
C GLY A 74 -13.76 3.85 0.86
N SER A 75 -14.59 2.81 0.60
CA SER A 75 -15.81 2.57 1.39
C SER A 75 -15.60 2.02 2.81
N VAL A 76 -14.36 1.90 3.28
CA VAL A 76 -14.00 1.58 4.67
C VAL A 76 -12.66 2.30 4.86
N ASP A 77 -12.66 3.51 5.40
CA ASP A 77 -12.56 3.72 6.85
C ASP A 77 -13.72 4.57 7.42
N GLY A 78 -13.97 4.40 8.72
CA GLY A 78 -15.12 4.89 9.47
C GLY A 78 -15.10 6.40 9.74
N ASP A 79 -16.21 7.02 9.43
CA ASP A 79 -16.75 8.24 10.06
C ASP A 79 -18.26 8.06 9.91
N ASP A 80 -18.83 7.21 10.76
CA ASP A 80 -20.22 7.40 11.16
C ASP A 80 -20.10 8.20 12.47
N ASP A 81 -20.38 9.49 12.38
CA ASP A 81 -20.73 10.34 13.52
C ASP A 81 -21.95 9.71 14.19
N ASP A 82 -21.77 8.80 15.14
CA ASP A 82 -22.80 8.37 16.07
C ASP A 82 -22.17 8.24 17.46
N ASP A 83 -22.45 9.23 18.30
CA ASP A 83 -22.39 9.13 19.75
C ASP A 83 -23.14 7.85 20.18
N ASP A 84 -22.46 6.84 20.74
CA ASP A 84 -22.93 6.04 21.89
C ASP A 84 -22.03 4.81 22.20
N ASP A 85 -21.62 4.76 23.48
CA ASP A 85 -21.25 3.64 24.35
C ASP A 85 -20.07 2.65 24.04
N ASP A 86 -19.07 2.81 24.92
CA ASP A 86 -17.72 2.23 25.02
C ASP A 86 -17.58 0.71 25.29
N LYS A 87 -18.40 -0.19 24.71
CA LYS A 87 -18.25 -1.65 24.99
C LYS A 87 -18.22 -2.64 23.83
N ASP A 88 -18.35 -2.22 22.57
CA ASP A 88 -18.35 -3.13 21.39
C ASP A 88 -17.28 -2.83 20.31
N ASN A 89 -16.23 -2.10 20.67
CA ASN A 89 -15.25 -1.54 19.72
C ASN A 89 -14.45 -2.62 18.93
N MET A 90 -14.13 -3.77 19.56
CA MET A 90 -13.31 -4.82 18.94
C MET A 90 -14.03 -5.59 17.82
N MET A 91 -15.31 -5.89 17.99
CA MET A 91 -16.10 -6.60 16.98
C MET A 91 -16.35 -5.73 15.75
N GLN A 92 -16.38 -4.41 15.92
CA GLN A 92 -16.54 -3.44 14.84
C GLN A 92 -15.25 -3.34 13.99
N ILE A 93 -14.08 -3.21 14.63
CA ILE A 93 -12.77 -3.18 13.95
C ILE A 93 -12.54 -4.44 13.09
N GLN A 94 -12.91 -5.62 13.61
CA GLN A 94 -12.89 -6.89 12.89
C GLN A 94 -13.75 -6.87 11.61
N LYS A 95 -14.99 -6.38 11.73
CA LYS A 95 -15.94 -6.30 10.61
C LYS A 95 -15.46 -5.31 9.55
N ASP A 96 -14.88 -4.20 9.96
CA ASP A 96 -14.43 -3.14 9.06
C ASP A 96 -13.23 -3.58 8.22
N ALA A 97 -12.22 -4.17 8.82
CA ALA A 97 -11.10 -4.71 8.06
C ALA A 97 -11.48 -5.92 7.19
N GLY A 98 -12.37 -6.80 7.65
CA GLY A 98 -12.93 -7.86 6.80
C GLY A 98 -13.63 -7.29 5.55
N ARG A 99 -14.41 -6.21 5.73
CA ARG A 99 -15.06 -5.46 4.64
C ARG A 99 -14.04 -4.80 3.72
N PHE A 100 -12.99 -4.20 4.28
CA PHE A 100 -11.89 -3.59 3.54
C PHE A 100 -11.19 -4.62 2.66
N ILE A 101 -10.73 -5.74 3.23
CA ILE A 101 -10.05 -6.84 2.53
C ILE A 101 -10.92 -7.38 1.38
N SER A 102 -12.21 -7.60 1.65
CA SER A 102 -13.18 -8.07 0.65
C SER A 102 -13.33 -7.07 -0.50
N THR A 103 -13.37 -5.77 -0.18
CA THR A 103 -13.48 -4.69 -1.16
C THR A 103 -12.21 -4.59 -2.00
N LEU A 104 -11.03 -4.60 -1.37
CA LEU A 104 -9.73 -4.60 -2.03
C LEU A 104 -9.58 -5.77 -3.00
N ARG A 105 -9.89 -6.98 -2.54
CA ARG A 105 -9.85 -8.17 -3.40
C ARG A 105 -10.81 -8.06 -4.59
N LYS A 106 -11.99 -7.47 -4.41
CA LYS A 106 -12.94 -7.21 -5.51
C LYS A 106 -12.38 -6.22 -6.53
N GLN A 107 -11.67 -5.17 -6.09
CA GLN A 107 -10.99 -4.25 -7.03
C GLN A 107 -9.92 -4.97 -7.81
N TYR A 108 -9.08 -5.78 -7.17
CA TYR A 108 -8.05 -6.56 -7.86
C TYR A 108 -8.63 -7.49 -8.93
N LYS A 109 -9.78 -8.15 -8.64
CA LYS A 109 -10.48 -8.96 -9.65
C LYS A 109 -10.99 -8.15 -10.84
N LYS A 110 -11.41 -6.90 -10.62
CA LYS A 110 -11.95 -6.02 -11.68
C LYS A 110 -10.88 -5.51 -12.63
N ILE A 111 -9.60 -5.53 -12.24
CA ILE A 111 -8.48 -5.08 -13.10
C ILE A 111 -8.44 -5.85 -14.43
N LYS A 112 -8.86 -7.12 -14.46
CA LYS A 112 -8.96 -7.92 -15.69
C LYS A 112 -9.83 -7.31 -16.79
N LYS A 113 -10.69 -6.35 -16.45
CA LYS A 113 -11.55 -5.63 -17.41
C LYS A 113 -10.82 -4.50 -18.15
N TYR A 114 -9.66 -4.09 -17.67
CA TYR A 114 -8.87 -3.00 -18.25
C TYR A 114 -7.81 -3.58 -19.17
N ARG A 115 -7.63 -2.96 -20.34
CA ARG A 115 -6.54 -3.30 -21.27
C ARG A 115 -5.41 -2.28 -21.07
N GLY A 116 -4.36 -2.70 -20.38
CA GLY A 116 -3.18 -1.87 -20.12
C GLY A 116 -3.32 -0.88 -18.95
N THR A 117 -2.34 0.01 -18.83
CA THR A 117 -2.14 0.90 -17.67
C THR A 117 -2.54 2.36 -17.94
N GLN A 118 -3.05 2.68 -19.14
CA GLN A 118 -3.16 4.07 -19.61
C GLN A 118 -4.04 4.98 -18.74
N ASP A 119 -5.11 4.43 -18.17
CA ASP A 119 -6.07 5.16 -17.31
C ASP A 119 -5.99 4.74 -15.84
N LEU A 120 -4.91 4.06 -15.43
CA LEU A 120 -4.75 3.49 -14.10
C LEU A 120 -3.60 4.14 -13.32
N VAL A 121 -3.78 4.25 -12.01
CA VAL A 121 -2.78 4.76 -11.07
C VAL A 121 -2.64 3.76 -9.93
N VAL A 122 -1.43 3.31 -9.66
CA VAL A 122 -1.11 2.44 -8.51
C VAL A 122 -0.65 3.32 -7.36
N VAL A 123 -1.30 3.17 -6.21
CA VAL A 123 -1.03 3.94 -4.98
C VAL A 123 -0.62 2.97 -3.89
N HIS A 124 0.56 3.17 -3.31
CA HIS A 124 1.09 2.33 -2.23
C HIS A 124 0.82 2.97 -0.88
N VAL A 125 0.43 2.17 0.10
CA VAL A 125 0.18 2.56 1.47
C VAL A 125 1.07 1.74 2.38
N ALA A 126 1.97 2.41 3.09
CA ALA A 126 2.90 1.78 4.02
C ALA A 126 2.27 1.62 5.42
N PRO A 127 2.59 0.53 6.13
CA PRO A 127 2.23 0.35 7.53
C PRO A 127 3.01 1.32 8.44
N PRO A 128 2.58 1.53 9.70
CA PRO A 128 3.14 2.55 10.57
C PRO A 128 4.31 2.02 11.41
N MET A 129 5.11 2.94 11.92
CA MET A 129 6.04 2.68 13.04
C MET A 129 5.33 2.55 14.40
N LEU A 130 4.06 2.99 14.48
CA LEU A 130 3.27 2.90 15.71
C LEU A 130 2.82 1.45 15.96
N PRO A 131 2.79 0.97 17.21
CA PRO A 131 2.57 -0.42 17.55
C PRO A 131 1.08 -0.83 17.51
N LEU A 132 0.38 -0.52 16.41
CA LEU A 132 -0.93 -1.10 16.09
C LEU A 132 -0.76 -2.53 15.56
N PHE A 133 0.20 -2.70 14.65
CA PHE A 133 0.84 -3.98 14.34
C PHE A 133 2.27 -3.96 14.90
N TYR A 134 3.13 -4.90 14.53
CA TYR A 134 4.54 -4.73 14.82
C TYR A 134 5.07 -3.44 14.15
N PRO A 135 5.89 -2.61 14.81
CA PRO A 135 6.47 -1.41 14.22
C PRO A 135 7.26 -1.73 12.96
N THR A 136 7.18 -0.84 11.96
CA THR A 136 7.75 -1.09 10.64
C THR A 136 8.34 0.12 9.94
N PHE A 137 9.31 -0.12 9.08
CA PHE A 137 9.71 0.82 8.02
C PHE A 137 10.04 0.07 6.73
N ARG A 138 10.07 0.80 5.61
CA ARG A 138 10.34 0.23 4.28
C ARG A 138 11.49 0.97 3.61
N VAL A 139 12.35 0.21 2.93
CA VAL A 139 13.40 0.73 2.04
C VAL A 139 12.98 0.43 0.60
N ASN A 140 12.90 1.46 -0.23
CA ASN A 140 12.57 1.34 -1.65
C ASN A 140 13.83 1.52 -2.49
N GLU A 141 14.01 0.65 -3.49
CA GLU A 141 15.14 0.67 -4.41
C GLU A 141 14.64 1.07 -5.81
N TYR A 142 15.43 1.88 -6.51
CA TYR A 142 15.09 2.40 -7.83
C TYR A 142 16.34 2.53 -8.71
N GLU A 143 16.14 2.50 -10.02
CA GLU A 143 17.20 2.67 -11.02
C GLU A 143 17.73 4.11 -11.03
N VAL A 144 19.06 4.26 -10.98
CA VAL A 144 19.75 5.55 -10.91
C VAL A 144 20.57 5.85 -12.18
N ASP A 145 20.77 4.87 -13.05
CA ASP A 145 21.46 5.05 -14.31
C ASP A 145 20.60 5.84 -15.30
N HIS A 146 20.98 7.12 -15.47
CA HIS A 146 20.36 8.08 -16.37
C HIS A 146 20.46 7.70 -17.86
N SER A 147 21.32 6.74 -18.22
CA SER A 147 21.47 6.27 -19.60
C SER A 147 20.42 5.23 -20.00
N THR A 148 19.70 4.67 -19.02
CA THR A 148 18.67 3.67 -19.26
C THR A 148 17.29 4.30 -19.41
N ASP A 149 16.43 3.67 -20.21
CA ASP A 149 15.01 4.01 -20.26
C ASP A 149 14.27 3.72 -18.94
N GLN A 150 14.94 3.00 -18.02
CA GLN A 150 14.43 2.65 -16.69
C GLN A 150 14.80 3.67 -15.62
N PHE A 151 15.54 4.75 -15.93
CA PHE A 151 15.91 5.76 -14.93
C PHE A 151 14.73 6.18 -14.04
N GLY A 152 14.91 6.06 -12.72
CA GLY A 152 13.92 6.37 -11.67
C GLY A 152 12.81 5.34 -11.48
N GLN A 153 12.81 4.24 -12.24
CA GLN A 153 11.87 3.12 -12.07
C GLN A 153 12.16 2.40 -10.75
N TRP A 154 11.11 2.08 -10.00
CA TRP A 154 11.24 1.27 -8.79
C TRP A 154 11.50 -0.18 -9.15
N LEU A 155 12.48 -0.77 -8.49
CA LEU A 155 12.92 -2.14 -8.70
C LEU A 155 12.27 -3.07 -7.69
N LYS A 156 12.37 -2.71 -6.40
CA LYS A 156 11.78 -3.46 -5.30
C LYS A 156 11.63 -2.58 -4.07
N TYR A 157 10.98 -3.13 -3.06
CA TYR A 157 11.16 -2.66 -1.70
C TYR A 157 11.37 -3.83 -0.74
N THR A 158 12.06 -3.54 0.36
CA THR A 158 12.20 -4.44 1.50
C THR A 158 11.50 -3.82 2.69
N GLN A 159 10.57 -4.59 3.25
CA GLN A 159 9.80 -4.25 4.43
C GLN A 159 10.53 -4.80 5.66
N TYR A 160 10.69 -3.97 6.68
CA TYR A 160 11.27 -4.35 7.96
C TYR A 160 10.21 -4.26 9.05
N PHE A 161 10.34 -5.12 10.05
CA PHE A 161 9.50 -5.10 11.24
C PHE A 161 10.32 -5.43 12.48
N THR A 162 9.77 -5.14 13.66
CA THR A 162 10.35 -5.57 14.94
C THR A 162 9.31 -6.29 15.78
N ASN A 163 9.61 -7.53 16.17
CA ASN A 163 8.73 -8.32 17.03
C ASN A 163 8.78 -7.79 18.48
N LEU A 164 7.90 -6.83 18.78
CA LEU A 164 7.83 -6.23 20.12
C LEU A 164 7.44 -7.25 21.19
N THR A 165 6.69 -8.31 20.87
CA THR A 165 6.37 -9.37 21.85
C THR A 165 7.66 -10.01 22.35
N TYR A 166 8.57 -10.35 21.42
CA TYR A 166 9.88 -10.88 21.76
C TYR A 166 10.77 -9.86 22.50
N TRP A 167 10.90 -8.63 21.96
CA TRP A 167 11.80 -7.61 22.50
C TRP A 167 11.36 -7.08 23.87
N ASN A 168 10.07 -7.09 24.16
CA ASN A 168 9.53 -6.71 25.47
C ASN A 168 9.93 -7.69 26.59
N GLU A 169 10.29 -8.93 26.25
CA GLU A 169 10.78 -9.95 27.19
C GLU A 169 12.30 -9.92 27.33
N GLN A 170 13.02 -9.36 26.35
CA GLN A 170 14.48 -9.37 26.34
C GLN A 170 15.08 -8.44 27.40
N ARG A 171 16.05 -8.95 28.16
CA ARG A 171 16.77 -8.22 29.20
C ARG A 171 18.26 -8.48 29.11
N HIS A 172 19.06 -7.44 29.35
CA HIS A 172 20.50 -7.60 29.49
C HIS A 172 20.82 -8.57 30.64
N PRO A 173 21.69 -9.59 30.45
CA PRO A 173 21.89 -10.66 31.44
C PRO A 173 22.33 -10.15 32.82
N ILE A 174 23.22 -9.14 32.83
CA ILE A 174 23.79 -8.56 34.05
C ILE A 174 22.94 -7.40 34.59
N THR A 175 22.76 -6.34 33.81
CA THR A 175 22.11 -5.10 34.27
C THR A 175 20.58 -5.21 34.40
N ARG A 176 19.97 -6.28 33.87
CA ARG A 176 18.52 -6.49 33.81
C ARG A 176 17.73 -5.36 33.13
N LYS A 177 18.41 -4.44 32.42
CA LYS A 177 17.76 -3.41 31.60
C LYS A 177 17.15 -4.03 30.35
N HIS A 178 16.10 -3.41 29.81
CA HIS A 178 15.56 -3.75 28.51
C HIS A 178 16.62 -3.63 27.42
N LEU A 179 16.65 -4.60 26.51
CA LEU A 179 17.44 -4.50 25.29
C LEU A 179 16.70 -3.64 24.27
N ALA A 180 17.46 -2.90 23.45
CA ALA A 180 16.88 -2.14 22.35
C ALA A 180 16.31 -3.10 21.30
N PRO A 181 15.09 -2.86 20.77
CA PRO A 181 14.55 -3.68 19.70
C PRO A 181 15.40 -3.57 18.43
N GLU A 182 15.58 -4.69 17.75
CA GLU A 182 16.17 -4.73 16.41
C GLU A 182 15.10 -4.97 15.36
N PHE A 183 15.33 -4.41 14.18
CA PHE A 183 14.48 -4.60 13.01
C PHE A 183 15.05 -5.72 12.15
N GLU A 184 14.17 -6.61 11.72
CA GLU A 184 14.49 -7.72 10.82
C GLU A 184 13.67 -7.60 9.54
N ILE A 185 14.13 -8.27 8.48
CA ILE A 185 13.42 -8.28 7.20
C ILE A 185 12.11 -9.03 7.39
N GLU A 186 11.00 -8.34 7.11
CA GLU A 186 9.70 -8.96 7.05
C GLU A 186 9.56 -9.74 5.73
N TYR A 187 9.71 -9.02 4.62
CA TYR A 187 9.65 -9.54 3.27
C TYR A 187 10.26 -8.54 2.26
N SER A 188 10.55 -9.00 1.06
CA SER A 188 10.83 -8.14 -0.09
C SER A 188 9.97 -8.53 -1.30
N THR A 189 9.66 -7.56 -2.16
CA THR A 189 8.75 -7.80 -3.29
C THR A 189 9.30 -8.78 -4.33
N ASP A 190 10.61 -8.78 -4.54
CA ASP A 190 11.30 -9.69 -5.46
C ASP A 190 11.27 -11.14 -4.95
N GLU A 191 11.63 -11.39 -3.70
CA GLU A 191 11.68 -12.75 -3.15
C GLU A 191 10.29 -13.31 -2.86
N THR A 192 9.38 -12.48 -2.32
CA THR A 192 8.08 -12.96 -1.82
C THR A 192 7.00 -12.94 -2.90
N TYR A 193 7.00 -11.93 -3.77
CA TYR A 193 5.98 -11.76 -4.81
C TYR A 193 6.51 -12.04 -6.22
N ASN A 194 7.80 -12.37 -6.36
CA ASN A 194 8.46 -12.57 -7.66
C ASN A 194 8.31 -11.34 -8.58
N MET A 195 8.38 -10.14 -7.99
CA MET A 195 8.29 -8.86 -8.69
C MET A 195 9.68 -8.21 -8.77
N THR A 196 10.29 -8.28 -9.95
CA THR A 196 11.62 -7.71 -10.25
C THR A 196 11.59 -6.23 -10.61
N ASP A 197 10.39 -5.69 -10.81
CA ASP A 197 10.12 -4.25 -10.93
C ASP A 197 8.77 -3.93 -10.27
N LEU A 198 8.59 -2.66 -9.92
CA LEU A 198 7.36 -2.16 -9.32
C LEU A 198 6.61 -1.21 -10.26
N THR A 199 6.66 -1.48 -11.57
CA THR A 199 5.87 -0.73 -12.55
C THR A 199 4.38 -0.93 -12.31
N ALA A 200 3.55 -0.01 -12.83
CA ALA A 200 2.11 -0.16 -12.77
C ALA A 200 1.66 -1.49 -13.40
N GLU A 201 2.28 -1.94 -14.49
CA GLU A 201 1.95 -3.21 -15.15
C GLU A 201 2.21 -4.41 -14.24
N SER A 202 3.38 -4.47 -13.60
CA SER A 202 3.74 -5.53 -12.66
C SER A 202 2.77 -5.60 -11.48
N TRP A 203 2.37 -4.45 -10.91
CA TRP A 203 1.35 -4.41 -9.85
C TRP A 203 -0.03 -4.87 -10.32
N LEU A 204 -0.44 -4.53 -11.54
CA LEU A 204 -1.72 -5.00 -12.08
C LEU A 204 -1.69 -6.51 -12.34
N ASN A 205 -0.58 -7.04 -12.86
CA ASN A 205 -0.39 -8.48 -13.05
C ASN A 205 -0.42 -9.22 -11.71
N PHE A 206 0.29 -8.70 -10.71
CA PHE A 206 0.26 -9.22 -9.34
C PHE A 206 -1.16 -9.20 -8.77
N ALA A 207 -1.87 -8.09 -8.85
CA ALA A 207 -3.26 -7.95 -8.39
C ALA A 207 -4.19 -8.99 -9.06
N GLN A 208 -4.08 -9.17 -10.38
CA GLN A 208 -4.85 -10.17 -11.11
C GLN A 208 -4.51 -11.60 -10.68
N HIS A 209 -3.24 -11.88 -10.40
CA HIS A 209 -2.77 -13.18 -9.97
C HIS A 209 -3.26 -13.52 -8.56
N ILE A 210 -2.98 -12.70 -7.55
CA ILE A 210 -3.37 -12.96 -6.15
C ILE A 210 -4.90 -13.02 -5.96
N SER A 211 -5.64 -12.33 -6.81
CA SER A 211 -7.11 -12.35 -6.76
C SER A 211 -7.76 -13.52 -7.50
N SER A 212 -6.96 -14.33 -8.22
CA SER A 212 -7.41 -15.52 -8.96
C SER A 212 -7.58 -16.76 -8.06
N LYS A 213 -7.99 -17.89 -8.65
CA LYS A 213 -8.05 -19.18 -7.94
C LYS A 213 -6.65 -19.71 -7.65
N GLN A 214 -5.72 -19.53 -8.59
CA GLN A 214 -4.33 -20.00 -8.51
C GLN A 214 -3.54 -19.21 -7.46
N GLY A 215 -3.81 -17.90 -7.31
CA GLY A 215 -3.14 -17.03 -6.36
C GLY A 215 -3.62 -17.16 -4.90
N LYS A 216 -4.39 -18.19 -4.53
CA LYS A 216 -4.96 -18.32 -3.17
C LYS A 216 -3.89 -18.38 -2.08
N SER A 217 -2.78 -19.07 -2.33
CA SER A 217 -1.65 -19.14 -1.39
C SER A 217 -0.97 -17.78 -1.26
N LEU A 218 -0.63 -17.15 -2.39
CA LEU A 218 0.01 -15.84 -2.40
C LEU A 218 -0.87 -14.73 -1.79
N TRP A 219 -2.19 -14.82 -1.95
CA TRP A 219 -3.14 -13.95 -1.25
C TRP A 219 -3.06 -14.08 0.26
N LYS A 220 -2.89 -15.30 0.81
CA LYS A 220 -2.71 -15.48 2.25
C LYS A 220 -1.41 -14.83 2.73
N THR A 221 -0.32 -14.99 1.98
CA THR A 221 0.96 -14.33 2.27
C THR A 221 0.81 -12.81 2.23
N TYR A 222 0.17 -12.28 1.18
CA TYR A 222 -0.09 -10.84 1.05
C TYR A 222 -0.94 -10.30 2.21
N LEU A 223 -1.94 -11.06 2.70
CA LEU A 223 -2.70 -10.67 3.88
C LEU A 223 -1.89 -10.74 5.18
N ALA A 224 -1.01 -11.72 5.34
CA ALA A 224 -0.12 -11.77 6.49
C ALA A 224 0.79 -10.53 6.54
N ASN A 225 1.35 -10.16 5.39
CA ASN A 225 2.19 -8.97 5.26
C ASN A 225 1.39 -7.65 5.43
N MET A 226 0.13 -7.61 4.98
CA MET A 226 -0.78 -6.47 5.18
C MET A 226 -0.89 -6.05 6.65
N PHE A 227 -0.78 -7.02 7.54
CA PHE A 227 -0.88 -6.86 8.99
C PHE A 227 0.46 -7.12 9.70
N VAL A 228 1.58 -6.98 8.99
CA VAL A 228 2.93 -7.10 9.57
C VAL A 228 3.13 -8.41 10.35
N LYS A 229 2.63 -9.52 9.83
CA LYS A 229 2.65 -10.86 10.45
C LYS A 229 2.01 -10.94 11.85
N THR A 230 1.28 -9.93 12.30
CA THR A 230 0.56 -10.04 13.57
C THR A 230 -0.56 -11.05 13.39
N ASN A 231 -0.60 -12.05 14.28
CA ASN A 231 -1.57 -13.13 14.22
C ASN A 231 -2.93 -12.56 14.62
N ASN A 232 -3.63 -12.00 13.64
CA ASN A 232 -4.81 -11.22 13.93
C ASN A 232 -6.03 -12.14 14.00
N ASP A 233 -6.29 -12.66 15.21
CA ASP A 233 -7.66 -12.96 15.64
C ASP A 233 -8.58 -11.74 15.38
N TRP A 234 -8.01 -10.54 15.30
CA TRP A 234 -8.61 -9.26 14.89
C TRP A 234 -9.17 -9.19 13.46
N TYR A 235 -8.89 -10.12 12.53
CA TYR A 235 -9.33 -9.96 11.13
C TYR A 235 -9.96 -11.18 10.48
N GLY A 236 -10.42 -12.15 11.29
CA GLY A 236 -11.23 -13.28 10.82
C GLY A 236 -10.57 -14.07 9.69
N GLN A 237 -9.57 -14.88 10.05
CA GLN A 237 -8.95 -15.84 9.13
C GLN A 237 -9.93 -16.95 8.70
#